data_AF-A4APM1-F1
#
_entry.id   AF-A4APM1-F1
#
_cell.length_a   1.000
_cell.length_b   1.000
_cell.length_c   1.000
_cell.angle_alpha   90.00
_cell.angle_beta   90.00
_cell.angle_gamma   90.00
#
_symmetry.space_group_name_H-M   'P 1'
#
loop_
_entity.id
_entity.type
_entity.pdbx_description
1 polymer ?
#
loop_
_entity_poly.entity_id
_entity_poly.type
_entity_poly.pdbx_seq_one_letter_code
_entity_poly.pdbx_strand_id
1 'polypeptide(L)'
;MNKLLIFVFGLLLMGCAEQKKEENELANKILANEQFKDVKSRAIAVVKTGFNAGDGYREVWIRDYNTFIELSAEVYPAEELKENLLVFFRMQGDDGNILDGFTPAEKISKEETDFSYFELEPRYAGHKNTVETDQETSLIQTVYKYVQSTGDESILDVQVGDKTVAQRMERAMQFLMNERFSTEYGLIWGATTADWGDVQPEHGWGVDIDENTHRAIDIYDNAMFIIALDNMIELLPDVREKWLPIRHKLAKNSRKHLWDGNDKKFIPHIYLDGSPFPEDFNESEIYYFGGTAIAIEAGLLSEDEINVSIKEMISRVKQAGAASIGLTLYPPYPDGYFVNQIMNPEYSYQNGGDWTWFGARMISQLVKNGFIKDAYEQLLPMTERVVTNDGFYEWYTKENEPKGSGTFRGSAGVLYTAILQLEEWAKSQNK
;
A
#
# COMPACT_ATOMS: atom_id res chain seq x y z
N MET A 1 21.51 51.67 -0.44
CA MET A 1 20.79 50.64 0.34
C MET A 1 19.28 50.61 0.07
N ASN A 2 18.53 51.73 0.11
CA ASN A 2 17.06 51.69 -0.09
C ASN A 2 16.57 51.21 -1.47
N LYS A 3 17.31 51.45 -2.57
CA LYS A 3 16.89 50.97 -3.91
C LYS A 3 17.04 49.46 -4.10
N LEU A 4 17.98 48.82 -3.40
CA LEU A 4 18.19 47.36 -3.48
C LEU A 4 17.13 46.60 -2.67
N LEU A 5 16.71 47.14 -1.51
CA LEU A 5 15.60 46.58 -0.73
C LEU A 5 14.25 46.63 -1.46
N ILE A 6 13.97 47.72 -2.19
CA ILE A 6 12.72 47.86 -2.97
C ILE A 6 12.68 46.87 -4.15
N PHE A 7 13.83 46.60 -4.78
CA PHE A 7 13.91 45.65 -5.90
C PHE A 7 13.75 44.20 -5.45
N VAL A 8 14.32 43.82 -4.31
CA VAL A 8 14.17 42.48 -3.71
C VAL A 8 12.74 42.25 -3.22
N PHE A 9 12.07 43.27 -2.65
CA PHE A 9 10.66 43.17 -2.27
C PHE A 9 9.71 43.04 -3.47
N GLY A 10 9.99 43.74 -4.58
CA GLY A 10 9.20 43.63 -5.81
C GLY A 10 9.28 42.25 -6.48
N LEU A 11 10.46 41.63 -6.47
CA LEU A 11 10.67 40.28 -7.01
C LEU A 11 9.96 39.20 -6.17
N LEU A 12 9.96 39.33 -4.85
CA LEU A 12 9.23 38.42 -3.94
C LEU A 12 7.70 38.52 -4.11
N LEU A 13 7.17 39.73 -4.28
CA LEU A 13 5.73 39.94 -4.49
C LEU A 13 5.25 39.45 -5.86
N MET A 14 6.07 39.56 -6.91
CA MET A 14 5.74 39.01 -8.24
C MET A 14 5.75 37.48 -8.23
N GLY A 15 6.73 36.84 -7.57
CA GLY A 15 6.79 35.39 -7.46
C GLY A 15 5.58 34.78 -6.73
N CYS A 16 5.12 35.39 -5.64
CA CYS A 16 3.92 34.94 -4.93
C CYS A 16 2.63 35.11 -5.76
N ALA A 17 2.54 36.17 -6.57
CA ALA A 17 1.37 36.38 -7.43
C ALA A 17 1.32 35.39 -8.60
N GLU A 18 2.47 35.04 -9.16
CA GLU A 18 2.60 34.06 -10.25
C GLU A 18 2.31 32.63 -9.75
N GLN A 19 2.89 32.23 -8.62
CA GLN A 19 2.59 30.94 -7.99
C GLN A 19 1.10 30.78 -7.67
N LYS A 20 0.49 31.80 -7.05
CA LYS A 20 -0.95 31.76 -6.73
C LYS A 20 -1.82 31.66 -7.99
N LYS A 21 -1.38 32.25 -9.10
CA LYS A 21 -2.08 32.14 -10.39
C LYS A 21 -2.00 30.71 -10.92
N GLU A 22 -0.81 30.09 -10.89
CA GLU A 22 -0.62 28.69 -11.31
C GLU A 22 -1.44 27.71 -10.46
N GLU A 23 -1.44 27.89 -9.13
CA GLU A 23 -2.24 27.08 -8.21
C GLU A 23 -3.75 27.19 -8.49
N ASN A 24 -4.25 28.40 -8.76
CA ASN A 24 -5.65 28.61 -9.15
C ASN A 24 -5.99 27.96 -10.50
N GLU A 25 -5.09 28.05 -11.48
CA GLU A 25 -5.27 27.38 -12.78
C GLU A 25 -5.33 25.86 -12.62
N LEU A 26 -4.45 25.28 -11.80
CA LEU A 26 -4.46 23.85 -11.49
C LEU A 26 -5.72 23.42 -10.73
N ALA A 27 -6.13 24.19 -9.71
CA ALA A 27 -7.35 23.94 -8.95
C ALA A 27 -8.59 23.92 -9.87
N ASN A 28 -8.68 24.86 -10.82
CA ASN A 28 -9.76 24.88 -11.80
C ASN A 28 -9.73 23.66 -12.74
N LYS A 29 -8.55 23.21 -13.17
CA LYS A 29 -8.42 21.98 -13.98
C LYS A 29 -8.90 20.75 -13.23
N ILE A 30 -8.51 20.60 -11.96
CA ILE A 30 -8.94 19.47 -11.10
C ILE A 30 -10.47 19.45 -10.97
N LEU A 31 -11.08 20.59 -10.61
CA LEU A 31 -12.53 20.66 -10.38
C LEU A 31 -13.37 20.53 -11.66
N ALA A 32 -12.81 20.91 -12.80
CA ALA A 32 -13.46 20.78 -14.11
C ALA A 32 -13.23 19.41 -14.78
N ASN A 33 -12.46 18.51 -14.15
CA ASN A 33 -12.16 17.20 -14.73
C ASN A 33 -13.40 16.27 -14.64
N GLU A 34 -14.11 16.11 -15.76
CA GLU A 34 -15.30 15.24 -15.83
C GLU A 34 -14.96 13.75 -15.68
N GLN A 35 -13.75 13.34 -16.06
CA GLN A 35 -13.28 11.98 -15.89
C GLN A 35 -13.11 11.61 -14.42
N PHE A 36 -12.69 12.54 -13.55
CA PHE A 36 -12.65 12.31 -12.10
C PHE A 36 -14.05 12.03 -11.53
N LYS A 37 -15.08 12.69 -12.05
CA LYS A 37 -16.47 12.41 -11.66
C LYS A 37 -16.93 11.04 -12.12
N ASP A 38 -16.62 10.66 -13.37
CA ASP A 38 -16.95 9.35 -13.92
C ASP A 38 -16.27 8.23 -13.14
N VAL A 39 -14.94 8.31 -12.94
CA VAL A 39 -14.17 7.33 -12.17
C VAL A 39 -14.72 7.18 -10.75
N LYS A 40 -15.00 8.27 -10.03
CA LYS A 40 -15.59 8.17 -8.68
C LYS A 40 -16.96 7.50 -8.69
N SER A 41 -17.82 7.83 -9.65
CA SER A 41 -19.15 7.21 -9.78
C SER A 41 -19.04 5.70 -10.03
N ARG A 42 -18.11 5.28 -10.89
CA ARG A 42 -17.83 3.86 -11.16
C ARG A 42 -17.23 3.16 -9.94
N ALA A 43 -16.34 3.80 -9.20
CA ALA A 43 -15.76 3.24 -7.98
C ALA A 43 -16.85 2.94 -6.93
N ILE A 44 -17.78 3.88 -6.73
CA ILE A 44 -18.96 3.67 -5.88
C ILE A 44 -19.83 2.51 -6.39
N ALA A 45 -20.02 2.39 -7.71
CA ALA A 45 -20.79 1.29 -8.29
C ALA A 45 -20.12 -0.08 -8.07
N VAL A 46 -18.80 -0.15 -8.19
CA VAL A 46 -18.03 -1.39 -7.95
C VAL A 46 -18.06 -1.78 -6.48
N VAL A 47 -17.79 -0.86 -5.55
CA VAL A 47 -17.75 -1.22 -4.12
C VAL A 47 -19.11 -1.71 -3.61
N LYS A 48 -20.23 -1.18 -4.15
CA LYS A 48 -21.61 -1.61 -3.83
C LYS A 48 -21.89 -3.10 -4.05
N THR A 49 -21.04 -3.79 -4.80
CA THR A 49 -21.25 -5.20 -5.14
C THR A 49 -20.70 -6.17 -4.08
N GLY A 50 -19.97 -5.69 -3.08
CA GLY A 50 -19.48 -6.52 -1.96
C GLY A 50 -18.09 -6.14 -1.46
N PHE A 51 -17.47 -7.04 -0.69
CA PHE A 51 -16.21 -6.82 0.01
C PHE A 51 -15.05 -7.74 -0.44
N ASN A 52 -15.29 -8.64 -1.40
CA ASN A 52 -14.18 -9.41 -1.98
C ASN A 52 -13.24 -8.50 -2.79
N ALA A 53 -12.04 -8.95 -3.11
CA ALA A 53 -11.08 -8.10 -3.82
C ALA A 53 -11.56 -7.68 -5.23
N GLY A 54 -12.38 -8.49 -5.90
CA GLY A 54 -12.89 -8.23 -7.25
C GLY A 54 -13.56 -9.46 -7.85
N ASP A 55 -13.86 -9.43 -9.14
CA ASP A 55 -14.29 -10.62 -9.89
C ASP A 55 -13.15 -11.64 -9.95
N GLY A 56 -13.48 -12.92 -9.85
CA GLY A 56 -12.49 -13.99 -9.72
C GLY A 56 -12.04 -14.26 -8.28
N TYR A 57 -12.20 -13.30 -7.35
CA TYR A 57 -11.90 -13.50 -5.93
C TYR A 57 -13.13 -13.93 -5.15
N ARG A 58 -12.99 -14.90 -4.25
CA ARG A 58 -14.07 -15.32 -3.34
C ARG A 58 -13.88 -14.80 -1.91
N GLU A 59 -12.65 -14.43 -1.56
CA GLU A 59 -12.25 -14.01 -0.23
C GLU A 59 -12.37 -12.49 -0.07
N VAL A 60 -12.62 -12.07 1.16
CA VAL A 60 -12.30 -10.71 1.63
C VAL A 60 -10.85 -10.75 2.08
N TRP A 61 -9.99 -9.97 1.45
CA TRP A 61 -8.56 -9.88 1.75
C TRP A 61 -8.28 -8.60 2.55
N ILE A 62 -7.48 -8.67 3.63
CA ILE A 62 -7.28 -7.53 4.53
C ILE A 62 -6.43 -6.44 3.90
N ARG A 63 -5.42 -6.81 3.10
CA ARG A 63 -4.58 -5.89 2.31
C ARG A 63 -5.44 -5.11 1.33
N ASP A 64 -6.32 -5.78 0.59
CA ASP A 64 -7.26 -5.11 -0.30
C ASP A 64 -8.24 -4.25 0.50
N TYR A 65 -8.82 -4.77 1.58
CA TYR A 65 -9.82 -4.01 2.34
C TYR A 65 -9.27 -2.71 2.91
N ASN A 66 -8.00 -2.70 3.34
CA ASN A 66 -7.26 -1.50 3.73
C ASN A 66 -7.26 -0.40 2.65
N THR A 67 -7.33 -0.78 1.38
CA THR A 67 -7.26 0.15 0.25
C THR A 67 -8.62 0.71 -0.18
N PHE A 68 -9.74 0.10 0.24
CA PHE A 68 -11.08 0.55 -0.17
C PHE A 68 -12.10 0.71 0.96
N ILE A 69 -11.70 0.58 2.24
CA ILE A 69 -12.63 0.76 3.36
C ILE A 69 -13.18 2.19 3.47
N GLU A 70 -12.38 3.22 3.16
CA GLU A 70 -12.83 4.63 3.15
C GLU A 70 -13.95 4.82 2.13
N LEU A 71 -13.77 4.30 0.90
CA LEU A 71 -14.81 4.28 -0.13
C LEU A 71 -16.01 3.43 0.29
N SER A 72 -15.79 2.32 1.00
CA SER A 72 -16.88 1.47 1.50
C SER A 72 -17.76 2.22 2.51
N ALA A 73 -17.19 3.09 3.34
CA ALA A 73 -17.92 3.91 4.32
C ALA A 73 -18.89 4.92 3.69
N GLU A 74 -18.67 5.31 2.42
CA GLU A 74 -19.61 6.14 1.66
C GLU A 74 -20.87 5.38 1.22
N VAL A 75 -20.84 4.05 1.28
CA VAL A 75 -21.84 3.18 0.67
C VAL A 75 -22.55 2.28 1.68
N TYR A 76 -21.78 1.74 2.62
CA TYR A 76 -22.25 0.76 3.59
C TYR A 76 -22.39 1.38 4.99
N PRO A 77 -23.35 0.92 5.79
CA PRO A 77 -23.39 1.23 7.22
C PRO A 77 -22.10 0.80 7.92
N ALA A 78 -21.67 1.59 8.91
CA ALA A 78 -20.48 1.31 9.71
C ALA A 78 -20.47 -0.11 10.29
N GLU A 79 -21.63 -0.62 10.74
CA GLU A 79 -21.71 -1.96 11.35
C GLU A 79 -21.40 -3.11 10.38
N GLU A 80 -21.66 -2.94 9.07
CA GLU A 80 -21.27 -3.95 8.08
C GLU A 80 -19.75 -3.98 7.88
N LEU A 81 -19.12 -2.80 7.90
CA LEU A 81 -17.66 -2.69 7.81
C LEU A 81 -16.98 -3.28 9.05
N LYS A 82 -17.51 -2.92 10.22
CA LYS A 82 -17.08 -3.43 11.52
C LYS A 82 -17.14 -4.94 11.58
N GLU A 83 -18.23 -5.55 11.11
CA GLU A 83 -18.39 -7.01 11.16
C GLU A 83 -17.31 -7.73 10.33
N ASN A 84 -16.93 -7.20 9.15
CA ASN A 84 -15.82 -7.75 8.37
C ASN A 84 -14.49 -7.68 9.13
N LEU A 85 -14.21 -6.57 9.82
CA LEU A 85 -13.01 -6.44 10.66
C LEU A 85 -13.03 -7.43 11.84
N LEU A 86 -14.20 -7.63 12.47
CA LEU A 86 -14.35 -8.56 13.57
C LEU A 86 -14.15 -10.02 13.16
N VAL A 87 -14.43 -10.39 11.90
CA VAL A 87 -14.11 -11.73 11.37
C VAL A 87 -12.60 -11.98 11.45
N PHE A 88 -11.76 -11.04 11.01
CA PHE A 88 -10.29 -11.18 11.13
C PHE A 88 -9.84 -11.34 12.58
N PHE A 89 -10.42 -10.58 13.53
CA PHE A 89 -10.07 -10.72 14.95
C PHE A 89 -10.56 -12.02 15.58
N ARG A 90 -11.72 -12.54 15.16
CA ARG A 90 -12.22 -13.85 15.62
C ARG A 90 -11.39 -15.00 15.05
N MET A 91 -10.76 -14.81 13.89
CA MET A 91 -9.86 -15.77 13.24
C MET A 91 -8.37 -15.48 13.46
N GLN A 92 -8.02 -14.59 14.40
CA GLN A 92 -6.63 -14.32 14.78
C GLN A 92 -6.02 -15.53 15.50
N GLY A 93 -4.80 -15.91 15.13
CA GLY A 93 -4.06 -17.01 15.77
C GLY A 93 -3.70 -16.75 17.23
N ASP A 94 -3.41 -17.83 17.96
CA ASP A 94 -3.04 -17.77 19.38
C ASP A 94 -1.67 -17.11 19.62
N ASP A 95 -0.82 -17.04 18.61
CA ASP A 95 0.44 -16.28 18.62
C ASP A 95 0.24 -14.79 18.29
N GLY A 96 -0.94 -14.41 17.79
CA GLY A 96 -1.30 -13.05 17.38
C GLY A 96 -1.32 -12.84 15.86
N ASN A 97 -0.97 -13.85 15.05
CA ASN A 97 -0.95 -13.73 13.60
C ASN A 97 -2.33 -13.42 13.00
N ILE A 98 -2.33 -12.75 11.86
CA ILE A 98 -3.54 -12.36 11.14
C ILE A 98 -3.56 -13.06 9.78
N LEU A 99 -4.72 -13.61 9.44
CA LEU A 99 -4.96 -14.21 8.13
C LEU A 99 -4.99 -13.15 7.04
N ASP A 100 -4.66 -13.55 5.82
CA ASP A 100 -4.82 -12.71 4.65
C ASP A 100 -6.27 -12.44 4.32
N GLY A 101 -7.08 -13.50 4.31
CA GLY A 101 -8.45 -13.38 3.90
C GLY A 101 -9.33 -14.52 4.37
N PHE A 102 -10.63 -14.33 4.19
CA PHE A 102 -11.63 -15.30 4.58
C PHE A 102 -12.70 -15.47 3.50
N THR A 103 -13.25 -16.68 3.40
CA THR A 103 -14.37 -17.00 2.49
C THR A 103 -15.35 -17.95 3.19
N PRO A 104 -16.66 -17.96 2.83
CA PRO A 104 -17.63 -18.82 3.52
C PRO A 104 -17.20 -20.30 3.50
N ALA A 105 -17.16 -20.93 4.67
CA ALA A 105 -16.65 -22.29 4.83
C ALA A 105 -17.44 -23.32 3.98
N GLU A 106 -18.74 -23.07 3.79
CA GLU A 106 -19.62 -23.90 2.94
C GLU A 106 -19.25 -23.91 1.45
N LYS A 107 -18.42 -22.96 1.00
CA LYS A 107 -17.93 -22.89 -0.39
C LYS A 107 -16.62 -23.65 -0.60
N ILE A 108 -16.00 -24.15 0.45
CA ILE A 108 -14.74 -24.90 0.34
C ILE A 108 -15.05 -26.36 0.01
N SER A 109 -14.45 -26.84 -1.08
CA SER A 109 -14.56 -28.24 -1.49
C SER A 109 -13.71 -29.14 -0.58
N LYS A 110 -13.98 -30.46 -0.58
CA LYS A 110 -13.22 -31.40 0.27
C LYS A 110 -11.78 -31.58 -0.19
N GLU A 111 -11.52 -31.25 -1.45
CA GLU A 111 -10.23 -31.37 -2.12
C GLU A 111 -9.31 -30.16 -1.80
N GLU A 112 -9.88 -29.05 -1.31
CA GLU A 112 -9.13 -27.86 -0.91
C GLU A 112 -8.68 -27.98 0.55
N THR A 113 -7.38 -28.14 0.75
CA THR A 113 -6.79 -28.37 2.07
C THR A 113 -6.04 -27.18 2.65
N ASP A 114 -5.91 -26.10 1.89
CA ASP A 114 -5.12 -24.92 2.23
C ASP A 114 -5.93 -23.85 2.96
N PHE A 115 -6.68 -24.28 3.98
CA PHE A 115 -7.57 -23.43 4.75
C PHE A 115 -7.45 -23.70 6.25
N SER A 116 -7.46 -22.60 7.01
CA SER A 116 -7.49 -22.59 8.47
C SER A 116 -8.91 -22.35 8.99
N TYR A 117 -9.26 -22.99 10.10
CA TYR A 117 -10.59 -22.92 10.71
C TYR A 117 -10.48 -22.60 12.19
N PHE A 118 -11.40 -21.77 12.70
CA PHE A 118 -11.32 -21.21 14.06
C PHE A 118 -12.64 -21.37 14.80
N GLU A 119 -12.58 -21.76 16.08
CA GLU A 119 -13.79 -22.00 16.90
C GLU A 119 -14.62 -20.74 17.11
N LEU A 120 -13.98 -19.57 17.20
CA LEU A 120 -14.66 -18.28 17.39
C LEU A 120 -15.38 -17.77 16.13
N GLU A 121 -15.08 -18.35 14.96
CA GLU A 121 -15.69 -17.97 13.69
C GLU A 121 -15.84 -19.17 12.74
N PRO A 122 -16.77 -20.10 13.03
CA PRO A 122 -16.96 -21.29 12.22
C PRO A 122 -17.64 -21.03 10.87
N ARG A 123 -18.11 -19.81 10.61
CA ARG A 123 -18.80 -19.45 9.36
C ARG A 123 -17.83 -19.38 8.17
N TYR A 124 -16.55 -19.16 8.42
CA TYR A 124 -15.56 -18.85 7.41
C TYR A 124 -14.37 -19.80 7.46
N ALA A 125 -13.80 -20.05 6.28
CA ALA A 125 -12.50 -20.65 6.09
C ALA A 125 -11.48 -19.53 5.85
N GLY A 126 -10.34 -19.60 6.54
CA GLY A 126 -9.30 -18.60 6.54
C GLY A 126 -8.13 -19.01 5.65
N HIS A 127 -7.55 -18.06 4.94
CA HIS A 127 -6.38 -18.27 4.09
C HIS A 127 -5.23 -17.36 4.57
N LYS A 128 -4.00 -17.86 4.51
CA LYS A 128 -2.81 -17.05 4.80
C LYS A 128 -1.64 -17.45 3.91
N ASN A 129 -1.14 -16.49 3.15
CA ASN A 129 0.20 -16.54 2.57
C ASN A 129 1.19 -16.24 3.69
N THR A 130 2.23 -17.05 3.84
CA THR A 130 3.18 -16.89 4.95
C THR A 130 4.43 -16.11 4.58
N VAL A 131 4.69 -15.90 3.27
CA VAL A 131 5.84 -15.14 2.75
C VAL A 131 5.74 -13.63 2.98
N GLU A 132 4.53 -13.08 2.97
CA GLU A 132 4.22 -11.68 3.21
C GLU A 132 4.22 -11.37 4.72
N THR A 133 4.48 -10.10 5.08
CA THR A 133 4.52 -9.62 6.47
C THR A 133 3.57 -8.43 6.72
N ASP A 134 2.55 -8.26 5.89
CA ASP A 134 1.72 -7.05 5.89
C ASP A 134 0.25 -7.26 6.28
N GLN A 135 -0.19 -8.49 6.59
CA GLN A 135 -1.58 -8.73 6.99
C GLN A 135 -1.88 -8.11 8.36
N GLU A 136 -0.97 -8.31 9.32
CA GLU A 136 -1.09 -7.76 10.66
C GLU A 136 -1.14 -6.23 10.59
N THR A 137 -0.25 -5.61 9.82
CA THR A 137 -0.17 -4.15 9.69
C THR A 137 -1.35 -3.58 8.91
N SER A 138 -1.80 -4.27 7.85
CA SER A 138 -2.98 -3.91 7.08
C SER A 138 -4.24 -3.94 7.93
N LEU A 139 -4.41 -4.91 8.82
CA LEU A 139 -5.57 -4.94 9.73
C LEU A 139 -5.61 -3.70 10.63
N ILE A 140 -4.49 -3.34 11.25
CA ILE A 140 -4.40 -2.15 12.11
C ILE A 140 -4.73 -0.87 11.32
N GLN A 141 -4.15 -0.73 10.14
CA GLN A 141 -4.42 0.41 9.26
C GLN A 141 -5.89 0.47 8.85
N THR A 142 -6.52 -0.68 8.59
CA THR A 142 -7.93 -0.76 8.19
C THR A 142 -8.86 -0.37 9.35
N VAL A 143 -8.58 -0.82 10.58
CA VAL A 143 -9.33 -0.38 11.78
C VAL A 143 -9.20 1.13 11.98
N TYR A 144 -8.00 1.69 11.79
CA TYR A 144 -7.82 3.14 11.85
C TYR A 144 -8.65 3.88 10.81
N LYS A 145 -8.58 3.48 9.54
CA LYS A 145 -9.37 4.08 8.47
C LYS A 145 -10.88 3.94 8.72
N TYR A 146 -11.33 2.81 9.28
CA TYR A 146 -12.71 2.63 9.71
C TYR A 146 -13.13 3.66 10.76
N VAL A 147 -12.34 3.82 11.83
CA VAL A 147 -12.64 4.79 12.89
C VAL A 147 -12.66 6.22 12.34
N GLN A 148 -11.68 6.59 11.52
CA GLN A 148 -11.62 7.92 10.91
C GLN A 148 -12.81 8.20 9.97
N SER A 149 -13.25 7.19 9.20
CA SER A 149 -14.33 7.35 8.22
C SER A 149 -15.72 7.35 8.85
N THR A 150 -15.90 6.62 9.96
CA THR A 150 -17.23 6.38 10.57
C THR A 150 -17.44 7.09 11.90
N GLY A 151 -16.36 7.46 12.60
CA GLY A 151 -16.38 7.93 13.98
C GLY A 151 -16.68 6.84 15.02
N ASP A 152 -16.80 5.56 14.63
CA ASP A 152 -17.12 4.47 15.55
C ASP A 152 -15.87 3.90 16.24
N GLU A 153 -15.48 4.52 17.36
CA GLU A 153 -14.42 4.01 18.23
C GLU A 153 -14.83 2.77 19.03
N SER A 154 -16.13 2.44 19.12
CA SER A 154 -16.62 1.34 19.97
C SER A 154 -16.12 -0.03 19.50
N ILE A 155 -15.63 -0.15 18.26
CA ILE A 155 -14.97 -1.36 17.77
C ILE A 155 -13.80 -1.78 18.68
N LEU A 156 -13.06 -0.84 19.26
CA LEU A 156 -11.87 -1.10 20.06
C LEU A 156 -12.20 -1.87 21.35
N ASP A 157 -13.39 -1.65 21.90
CA ASP A 157 -13.88 -2.27 23.14
C ASP A 157 -14.62 -3.60 22.92
N VAL A 158 -14.87 -4.00 21.67
CA VAL A 158 -15.58 -5.23 21.36
C VAL A 158 -14.80 -6.43 21.88
N GLN A 159 -15.46 -7.25 22.70
CA GLN A 159 -14.92 -8.51 23.19
C GLN A 159 -14.96 -9.58 22.08
N VAL A 160 -13.79 -10.14 21.79
CA VAL A 160 -13.60 -11.24 20.85
C VAL A 160 -12.92 -12.38 21.62
N GLY A 161 -13.71 -13.37 22.03
CA GLY A 161 -13.26 -14.37 22.99
C GLY A 161 -13.00 -13.73 24.36
N ASP A 162 -11.77 -13.83 24.86
CA ASP A 162 -11.34 -13.32 26.17
C ASP A 162 -10.61 -11.96 26.09
N LYS A 163 -10.52 -11.35 24.91
CA LYS A 163 -9.77 -10.11 24.65
C LYS A 163 -10.60 -9.12 23.87
N THR A 164 -10.38 -7.84 24.16
CA THR A 164 -10.89 -6.75 23.32
C THR A 164 -10.18 -6.72 21.97
N VAL A 165 -10.80 -6.08 20.98
CA VAL A 165 -10.14 -5.74 19.70
C VAL A 165 -8.84 -4.96 19.94
N ALA A 166 -8.83 -3.97 20.84
CA ALA A 166 -7.63 -3.23 21.19
C ALA A 166 -6.46 -4.14 21.65
N GLN A 167 -6.74 -5.11 22.54
CA GLN A 167 -5.74 -6.08 22.98
C GLN A 167 -5.29 -7.01 21.86
N ARG A 168 -6.18 -7.37 20.94
CA ARG A 168 -5.87 -8.20 19.77
C ARG A 168 -5.03 -7.48 18.74
N MET A 169 -5.27 -6.18 18.54
CA MET A 169 -4.43 -5.30 17.72
C MET A 169 -2.99 -5.27 18.24
N GLU A 170 -2.81 -5.09 19.56
CA GLU A 170 -1.47 -5.13 20.15
C GLU A 170 -0.79 -6.50 19.96
N ARG A 171 -1.54 -7.59 20.07
CA ARG A 171 -1.01 -8.95 19.82
C ARG A 171 -0.53 -9.15 18.38
N ALA A 172 -1.20 -8.56 17.39
CA ALA A 172 -0.75 -8.61 16.00
C ALA A 172 0.61 -7.92 15.82
N MET A 173 0.81 -6.76 16.45
CA MET A 173 2.12 -6.09 16.43
C MET A 173 3.17 -6.88 17.24
N GLN A 174 2.77 -7.54 18.32
CA GLN A 174 3.66 -8.39 19.11
C GLN A 174 4.09 -9.65 18.34
N PHE A 175 3.21 -10.23 17.53
CA PHE A 175 3.55 -11.36 16.64
C PHE A 175 4.72 -10.99 15.72
N LEU A 176 4.66 -9.83 15.05
CA LEU A 176 5.75 -9.36 14.19
C LEU A 176 7.08 -9.22 14.96
N MET A 177 7.02 -8.72 16.19
CA MET A 177 8.20 -8.60 17.04
C MET A 177 8.78 -9.94 17.52
N ASN A 178 7.94 -10.97 17.63
CA ASN A 178 8.35 -12.29 18.12
C ASN A 178 8.84 -13.19 16.98
N GLU A 179 8.08 -13.23 15.88
CA GLU A 179 8.22 -14.24 14.83
C GLU A 179 8.89 -13.70 13.56
N ARG A 180 8.94 -12.38 13.38
CA ARG A 180 9.41 -11.72 12.15
C ARG A 180 10.48 -10.66 12.40
N PHE A 181 11.09 -10.59 13.59
CA PHE A 181 12.04 -9.52 13.93
C PHE A 181 13.50 -9.97 13.86
N SER A 182 14.32 -9.21 13.13
CA SER A 182 15.77 -9.35 13.16
C SER A 182 16.37 -8.47 14.26
N THR A 183 16.95 -9.11 15.28
CA THR A 183 17.62 -8.37 16.37
C THR A 183 18.86 -7.62 15.90
N GLU A 184 19.57 -8.16 14.91
CA GLU A 184 20.79 -7.56 14.35
C GLU A 184 20.51 -6.20 13.69
N TYR A 185 19.52 -6.17 12.80
CA TYR A 185 19.15 -4.95 12.07
C TYR A 185 18.15 -4.09 12.85
N GLY A 186 17.42 -4.70 13.79
CA GLY A 186 16.33 -4.07 14.52
C GLY A 186 15.19 -3.66 13.60
N LEU A 187 14.84 -4.55 12.67
CA LEU A 187 13.82 -4.42 11.62
C LEU A 187 13.09 -5.77 11.48
N ILE A 188 11.88 -5.74 10.92
CA ILE A 188 11.16 -6.98 10.58
C ILE A 188 11.60 -7.53 9.23
N TRP A 189 11.43 -8.83 9.03
CA TRP A 189 11.77 -9.57 7.82
C TRP A 189 10.56 -10.35 7.30
N GLY A 190 10.53 -10.55 5.98
CA GLY A 190 9.63 -11.47 5.26
C GLY A 190 10.44 -12.45 4.40
N ALA A 191 9.77 -13.17 3.50
CA ALA A 191 10.49 -13.83 2.42
C ALA A 191 11.04 -12.80 1.42
N THR A 192 11.98 -13.20 0.57
CA THR A 192 12.40 -12.38 -0.56
C THR A 192 11.24 -12.32 -1.56
N THR A 193 10.77 -11.13 -1.94
CA THR A 193 9.69 -10.94 -2.92
C THR A 193 10.01 -9.75 -3.84
N ALA A 194 9.22 -9.57 -4.90
CA ALA A 194 9.33 -8.41 -5.78
C ALA A 194 8.58 -7.21 -5.18
N ASP A 195 9.32 -6.33 -4.50
CA ASP A 195 8.79 -5.15 -3.82
C ASP A 195 7.75 -5.51 -2.74
N TRP A 196 6.50 -5.12 -2.93
CA TRP A 196 5.37 -5.42 -2.05
C TRP A 196 4.69 -6.76 -2.38
N GLY A 197 5.21 -7.48 -3.38
CA GLY A 197 4.62 -8.70 -3.90
C GLY A 197 4.60 -9.85 -2.90
N ASP A 198 3.90 -10.91 -3.30
CA ASP A 198 3.56 -12.04 -2.45
C ASP A 198 4.05 -13.39 -2.99
N VAL A 199 4.98 -13.34 -3.94
CA VAL A 199 5.58 -14.50 -4.56
C VAL A 199 7.09 -14.48 -4.30
N GLN A 200 7.61 -15.53 -3.69
CA GLN A 200 9.05 -15.74 -3.54
C GLN A 200 9.67 -16.32 -4.83
N PRO A 201 10.98 -16.10 -5.08
CA PRO A 201 11.64 -16.51 -6.33
C PRO A 201 11.58 -18.00 -6.63
N GLU A 202 11.70 -18.83 -5.59
CA GLU A 202 11.89 -20.27 -5.74
C GLU A 202 10.60 -21.05 -5.48
N HIS A 203 10.49 -22.19 -6.16
CA HIS A 203 9.48 -23.25 -5.99
C HIS A 203 7.98 -22.89 -6.11
N GLY A 204 7.26 -23.73 -6.87
CA GLY A 204 5.79 -23.80 -6.82
C GLY A 204 5.07 -22.49 -7.13
N TRP A 205 4.01 -22.23 -6.37
CA TRP A 205 3.28 -20.95 -6.41
C TRP A 205 4.05 -19.85 -5.65
N GLY A 206 4.80 -20.21 -4.61
CA GLY A 206 5.75 -19.32 -3.93
C GLY A 206 5.16 -18.42 -2.85
N VAL A 207 3.98 -18.75 -2.29
CA VAL A 207 3.31 -17.95 -1.25
C VAL A 207 3.51 -18.45 0.19
N ASP A 208 4.16 -19.61 0.33
CA ASP A 208 4.39 -20.25 1.63
C ASP A 208 5.86 -20.25 2.00
N ILE A 209 6.15 -19.94 3.27
CA ILE A 209 7.48 -20.14 3.82
C ILE A 209 7.77 -21.63 3.89
N ASP A 210 8.84 -22.02 3.22
CA ASP A 210 9.31 -23.41 3.15
C ASP A 210 10.85 -23.46 3.20
N GLU A 211 11.44 -24.61 2.89
CA GLU A 211 12.89 -24.78 2.84
C GLU A 211 13.62 -23.95 1.78
N ASN A 212 12.91 -23.39 0.80
CA ASN A 212 13.43 -22.51 -0.26
C ASN A 212 13.30 -21.03 0.11
N THR A 213 12.76 -20.71 1.29
CA THR A 213 12.59 -19.31 1.68
C THR A 213 13.92 -18.66 2.06
N HIS A 214 14.32 -17.70 1.25
CA HIS A 214 15.37 -16.74 1.57
C HIS A 214 14.76 -15.57 2.34
N ARG A 215 15.04 -15.48 3.65
CA ARG A 215 14.55 -14.38 4.49
C ARG A 215 15.23 -13.07 4.13
N ALA A 216 14.44 -12.02 3.96
CA ALA A 216 14.91 -10.69 3.57
C ALA A 216 14.24 -9.60 4.41
N ILE A 217 14.96 -8.48 4.54
CA ILE A 217 14.43 -7.23 5.08
C ILE A 217 14.31 -6.25 3.91
N ASP A 218 13.12 -5.75 3.67
CA ASP A 218 12.84 -4.68 2.71
C ASP A 218 12.20 -3.47 3.39
N ILE A 219 11.96 -2.43 2.58
CA ILE A 219 11.36 -1.18 3.03
C ILE A 219 9.84 -1.24 3.13
N TYR A 220 9.16 -2.04 2.31
CA TYR A 220 7.70 -2.13 2.29
C TYR A 220 7.17 -2.64 3.63
N ASP A 221 7.65 -3.80 4.09
CA ASP A 221 7.24 -4.43 5.35
C ASP A 221 7.46 -3.49 6.54
N ASN A 222 8.66 -2.92 6.61
CA ASN A 222 9.04 -2.06 7.72
C ASN A 222 8.30 -0.71 7.71
N ALA A 223 8.00 -0.15 6.53
CA ALA A 223 7.20 1.06 6.41
C ALA A 223 5.74 0.79 6.77
N MET A 224 5.15 -0.32 6.32
CA MET A 224 3.81 -0.76 6.72
C MET A 224 3.70 -0.93 8.24
N PHE A 225 4.72 -1.49 8.88
CA PHE A 225 4.76 -1.64 10.33
C PHE A 225 4.85 -0.30 11.07
N ILE A 226 5.67 0.64 10.58
CA ILE A 226 5.74 1.98 11.15
C ILE A 226 4.38 2.69 11.09
N ILE A 227 3.69 2.63 9.95
CA ILE A 227 2.35 3.20 9.79
C ILE A 227 1.37 2.52 10.76
N ALA A 228 1.37 1.20 10.85
CA ALA A 228 0.50 0.48 11.78
C ALA A 228 0.75 0.88 13.24
N LEU A 229 2.00 1.09 13.64
CA LEU A 229 2.33 1.58 14.99
C LEU A 229 1.84 3.01 15.22
N ASP A 230 2.01 3.91 14.24
CA ASP A 230 1.51 5.28 14.34
C ASP A 230 -0.02 5.27 14.50
N ASN A 231 -0.73 4.50 13.66
CA ASN A 231 -2.19 4.33 13.73
C ASN A 231 -2.66 3.72 15.06
N MET A 232 -1.99 2.66 15.53
CA MET A 232 -2.34 2.00 16.80
C MET A 232 -2.11 2.90 18.01
N ILE A 233 -1.01 3.66 18.03
CA ILE A 233 -0.69 4.60 19.12
C ILE A 233 -1.71 5.74 19.19
N GLU A 234 -2.22 6.19 18.04
CA GLU A 234 -3.25 7.21 17.98
C GLU A 234 -4.58 6.70 18.55
N LEU A 235 -5.01 5.49 18.16
CA LEU A 235 -6.25 4.89 18.66
C LEU A 235 -6.15 4.43 20.12
N LEU A 236 -4.98 3.97 20.55
CA LEU A 236 -4.74 3.35 21.85
C LEU A 236 -3.63 4.08 22.62
N PRO A 237 -3.91 5.25 23.24
CA PRO A 237 -2.89 6.05 23.92
C PRO A 237 -2.10 5.30 25.01
N ASP A 238 -2.73 4.30 25.65
CA ASP A 238 -2.11 3.51 26.73
C ASP A 238 -0.95 2.63 26.24
N VAL A 239 -0.93 2.24 24.95
CA VAL A 239 0.15 1.41 24.40
C VAL A 239 1.38 2.24 24.00
N ARG A 240 1.25 3.58 24.02
CA ARG A 240 2.28 4.52 23.54
C ARG A 240 3.63 4.35 24.22
N GLU A 241 3.66 4.15 25.54
CA GLU A 241 4.92 4.03 26.30
C GLU A 241 5.78 2.86 25.79
N LYS A 242 5.12 1.76 25.42
CA LYS A 242 5.78 0.57 24.86
C LYS A 242 6.16 0.76 23.40
N TRP A 243 5.24 1.24 22.56
CA TRP A 243 5.38 1.14 21.11
C TRP A 243 6.05 2.35 20.46
N LEU A 244 5.95 3.55 21.04
CA LEU A 244 6.58 4.74 20.45
C LEU A 244 8.11 4.62 20.35
N PRO A 245 8.84 4.10 21.37
CA PRO A 245 10.28 3.85 21.24
C PRO A 245 10.62 2.82 20.15
N ILE A 246 9.79 1.78 19.98
CA ILE A 246 9.97 0.75 18.95
C ILE A 246 9.79 1.38 17.57
N ARG A 247 8.71 2.14 17.37
CA ARG A 247 8.45 2.91 16.14
C ARG A 247 9.62 3.81 15.76
N HIS A 248 10.17 4.56 16.71
CA HIS A 248 11.34 5.43 16.45
C HIS A 248 12.58 4.63 16.07
N LYS A 249 12.80 3.47 16.71
CA LYS A 249 13.93 2.59 16.38
C LYS A 249 13.77 2.00 14.98
N LEU A 250 12.58 1.51 14.61
CA LEU A 250 12.27 1.00 13.27
C LEU A 250 12.57 2.08 12.22
N ALA A 251 11.99 3.27 12.34
CA ALA A 251 12.20 4.34 11.37
C ALA A 251 13.68 4.74 11.22
N LYS A 252 14.40 4.86 12.35
CA LYS A 252 15.84 5.12 12.33
C LYS A 252 16.62 3.99 11.64
N ASN A 253 16.27 2.74 11.93
CA ASN A 253 16.97 1.58 11.39
C ASN A 253 16.65 1.37 9.90
N SER A 254 15.42 1.60 9.45
CA SER A 254 15.05 1.55 8.03
C SER A 254 15.91 2.54 7.25
N ARG A 255 16.05 3.78 7.78
CA ARG A 255 16.92 4.79 7.18
C ARG A 255 18.41 4.47 7.26
N LYS A 256 18.85 3.81 8.32
CA LYS A 256 20.26 3.43 8.47
C LYS A 256 20.67 2.30 7.53
N HIS A 257 19.79 1.32 7.36
CA HIS A 257 20.14 0.04 6.74
C HIS A 257 19.65 -0.08 5.30
N LEU A 258 18.49 0.50 4.97
CA LEU A 258 17.86 0.32 3.67
C LEU A 258 18.03 1.53 2.73
N TRP A 259 18.27 2.73 3.27
CA TRP A 259 18.45 3.92 2.42
C TRP A 259 19.87 4.01 1.86
N ASP A 260 19.99 4.02 0.53
CA ASP A 260 21.22 4.36 -0.16
C ASP A 260 21.28 5.88 -0.39
N GLY A 261 22.18 6.55 0.34
CA GLY A 261 22.37 7.99 0.22
C GLY A 261 23.07 8.45 -1.07
N ASN A 262 23.78 7.57 -1.76
CA ASN A 262 24.44 7.88 -3.03
C ASN A 262 23.42 7.83 -4.16
N ASP A 263 22.66 6.74 -4.24
CA ASP A 263 21.67 6.50 -5.28
C ASP A 263 20.29 7.11 -4.94
N LYS A 264 20.13 7.63 -3.72
CA LYS A 264 18.92 8.31 -3.22
C LYS A 264 17.67 7.46 -3.38
N LYS A 265 17.78 6.19 -3.03
CA LYS A 265 16.69 5.21 -3.08
C LYS A 265 16.82 4.22 -1.94
N PHE A 266 15.76 3.46 -1.68
CA PHE A 266 15.90 2.26 -0.86
C PHE A 266 16.49 1.13 -1.68
N ILE A 267 17.38 0.34 -1.06
CA ILE A 267 17.84 -0.92 -1.63
C ILE A 267 16.70 -1.94 -1.59
N PRO A 268 16.62 -2.89 -2.53
CA PRO A 268 15.58 -3.91 -2.55
C PRO A 268 15.55 -4.76 -1.27
N HIS A 269 16.68 -5.40 -0.96
CA HIS A 269 16.74 -6.37 0.14
C HIS A 269 18.04 -6.28 0.93
N ILE A 270 17.92 -6.64 2.21
CA ILE A 270 19.02 -7.21 3.01
C ILE A 270 18.69 -8.67 3.26
N TYR A 271 19.50 -9.57 2.71
CA TYR A 271 19.34 -11.01 2.92
C TYR A 271 19.88 -11.46 4.27
N LEU A 272 19.07 -12.24 5.00
CA LEU A 272 19.46 -12.82 6.28
C LEU A 272 20.10 -14.20 6.11
N ASP A 273 19.69 -14.97 5.10
CA ASP A 273 20.19 -16.32 4.82
C ASP A 273 20.57 -16.52 3.34
N GLY A 274 21.39 -15.60 2.82
CA GLY A 274 21.84 -15.63 1.44
C GLY A 274 20.79 -15.15 0.44
N SER A 275 21.25 -14.76 -0.74
CA SER A 275 20.41 -14.33 -1.86
C SER A 275 19.91 -15.55 -2.65
N PRO A 276 18.64 -15.58 -3.09
CA PRO A 276 18.15 -16.59 -4.04
C PRO A 276 18.66 -16.34 -5.48
N PHE A 277 19.31 -15.20 -5.72
CA PHE A 277 19.76 -14.79 -7.06
C PHE A 277 21.24 -15.09 -7.31
N PRO A 278 21.67 -15.21 -8.58
CA PRO A 278 23.07 -15.43 -8.94
C PRO A 278 24.01 -14.40 -8.31
N GLU A 279 25.22 -14.82 -7.93
CA GLU A 279 26.21 -13.96 -7.26
C GLU A 279 26.62 -12.72 -8.08
N ASP A 280 26.49 -12.79 -9.41
CA ASP A 280 26.81 -11.70 -10.33
C ASP A 280 25.62 -10.77 -10.64
N PHE A 281 24.44 -11.05 -10.06
CA PHE A 281 23.27 -10.19 -10.20
C PHE A 281 23.34 -8.98 -9.28
N ASN A 282 23.39 -7.79 -9.87
CA ASN A 282 23.37 -6.54 -9.12
C ASN A 282 21.93 -6.08 -8.83
N GLU A 283 21.29 -6.71 -7.84
CA GLU A 283 19.93 -6.36 -7.45
C GLU A 283 19.79 -4.89 -7.01
N SER A 284 20.87 -4.27 -6.50
CA SER A 284 20.85 -2.86 -6.10
C SER A 284 20.51 -1.89 -7.23
N GLU A 285 20.54 -2.31 -8.51
CA GLU A 285 20.09 -1.47 -9.63
C GLU A 285 18.57 -1.33 -9.71
N ILE A 286 17.82 -2.25 -9.10
CA ILE A 286 16.36 -2.23 -9.09
C ILE A 286 15.86 -1.11 -8.20
N TYR A 287 14.89 -0.36 -8.73
CA TYR A 287 14.14 0.65 -8.01
C TYR A 287 12.73 0.12 -7.74
N TYR A 288 12.37 0.02 -6.45
CA TYR A 288 11.06 -0.40 -5.98
C TYR A 288 10.13 0.80 -5.82
N PHE A 289 8.97 0.77 -6.48
CA PHE A 289 8.05 1.90 -6.50
C PHE A 289 7.10 1.87 -5.30
N GLY A 290 6.51 0.71 -5.02
CA GLY A 290 5.52 0.57 -3.96
C GLY A 290 6.15 0.72 -2.59
N GLY A 291 7.26 0.04 -2.30
CA GLY A 291 8.04 0.22 -1.07
C GLY A 291 8.47 1.67 -0.86
N THR A 292 8.84 2.39 -1.92
CA THR A 292 9.14 3.82 -1.83
C THR A 292 7.90 4.65 -1.49
N ALA A 293 6.76 4.39 -2.13
CA ALA A 293 5.50 5.08 -1.83
C ALA A 293 5.08 4.88 -0.37
N ILE A 294 5.24 3.67 0.17
CA ILE A 294 4.87 3.37 1.55
C ILE A 294 5.88 3.97 2.53
N ALA A 295 7.17 4.04 2.17
CA ALA A 295 8.16 4.74 2.97
C ALA A 295 7.86 6.24 3.10
N ILE A 296 7.32 6.86 2.05
CA ILE A 296 6.85 8.25 2.10
C ILE A 296 5.64 8.35 3.05
N GLU A 297 4.68 7.44 2.94
CA GLU A 297 3.52 7.36 3.87
C GLU A 297 3.95 7.20 5.33
N ALA A 298 5.00 6.42 5.60
CA ALA A 298 5.59 6.21 6.92
C ALA A 298 6.42 7.41 7.45
N GLY A 299 6.55 8.48 6.66
CA GLY A 299 7.32 9.68 7.01
C GLY A 299 8.83 9.45 7.05
N LEU A 300 9.33 8.52 6.23
CA LEU A 300 10.76 8.19 6.18
C LEU A 300 11.56 9.10 5.24
N LEU A 301 10.89 9.82 4.34
CA LEU A 301 11.53 10.73 3.39
C LEU A 301 11.22 12.18 3.73
N SER A 302 12.22 13.04 3.54
CA SER A 302 12.04 14.49 3.48
C SER A 302 11.38 14.93 2.17
N GLU A 303 10.84 16.15 2.12
CA GLU A 303 10.27 16.72 0.89
C GLU A 303 11.26 16.69 -0.29
N ASP A 304 12.54 17.00 -0.06
CA ASP A 304 13.58 16.93 -1.09
C ASP A 304 13.76 15.50 -1.64
N GLU A 305 13.69 14.49 -0.77
CA GLU A 305 13.80 13.09 -1.16
C GLU A 305 12.54 12.59 -1.87
N ILE A 306 11.36 13.06 -1.48
CA ILE A 306 10.09 12.81 -2.18
C ILE A 306 10.19 13.35 -3.61
N ASN A 307 10.64 14.60 -3.76
CA ASN A 307 10.84 15.25 -5.06
C ASN A 307 11.83 14.49 -5.95
N VAL A 308 12.92 13.95 -5.38
CA VAL A 308 13.85 13.09 -6.11
C VAL A 308 13.16 11.78 -6.52
N SER A 309 12.44 11.15 -5.60
CA SER A 309 11.79 9.86 -5.83
C SER A 309 10.75 9.93 -6.95
N ILE A 310 9.87 10.94 -6.94
CA ILE A 310 8.88 11.09 -8.01
C ILE A 310 9.51 11.36 -9.37
N LYS A 311 10.61 12.12 -9.43
CA LYS A 311 11.35 12.35 -10.68
C LYS A 311 12.00 11.08 -11.20
N GLU A 312 12.56 10.25 -10.30
CA GLU A 312 13.10 8.94 -10.66
C GLU A 312 12.00 8.00 -11.16
N MET A 313 10.86 7.93 -10.48
CA MET A 313 9.71 7.14 -10.92
C MET A 313 9.25 7.54 -12.32
N ILE A 314 9.05 8.84 -12.58
CA ILE A 314 8.66 9.37 -13.90
C ILE A 314 9.72 9.03 -14.97
N SER A 315 11.00 9.20 -14.64
CA SER A 315 12.12 8.87 -15.53
C SER A 315 12.13 7.39 -15.89
N ARG A 316 11.93 6.52 -14.90
CA ARG A 316 11.96 5.06 -15.06
C ARG A 316 10.74 4.54 -15.79
N VAL A 317 9.56 5.08 -15.54
CA VAL A 317 8.34 4.79 -16.34
C VAL A 317 8.61 5.08 -17.81
N LYS A 318 9.24 6.22 -18.13
CA LYS A 318 9.62 6.57 -19.50
C LYS A 318 10.67 5.63 -20.09
N GLN A 319 11.66 5.21 -19.31
CA GLN A 319 12.70 4.25 -19.76
C GLN A 319 12.11 2.86 -20.00
N ALA A 320 11.24 2.40 -19.10
CA ALA A 320 10.50 1.17 -19.22
C ALA A 320 9.54 1.19 -20.42
N GLY A 321 9.05 2.37 -20.82
CA GLY A 321 7.94 2.49 -21.76
C GLY A 321 6.61 2.08 -21.13
N ALA A 322 6.49 2.17 -19.81
CA ALA A 322 5.27 1.88 -19.05
C ALA A 322 4.30 3.07 -19.09
N ALA A 323 3.04 2.83 -18.74
CA ALA A 323 1.98 3.83 -18.85
C ALA A 323 1.91 4.80 -17.67
N SER A 324 2.22 4.35 -16.45
CA SER A 324 2.04 5.15 -15.25
C SER A 324 3.06 4.82 -14.16
N ILE A 325 3.08 5.64 -13.11
CA ILE A 325 3.86 5.36 -11.88
C ILE A 325 3.30 4.20 -11.05
N GLY A 326 2.30 3.47 -11.54
CA GLY A 326 1.86 2.20 -10.96
C GLY A 326 2.82 1.04 -11.25
N LEU A 327 3.84 1.23 -12.11
CA LEU A 327 4.91 0.26 -12.33
C LEU A 327 5.48 -0.26 -11.00
N THR A 328 5.52 -1.57 -10.77
CA THR A 328 6.01 -2.13 -9.49
C THR A 328 7.48 -1.85 -9.25
N LEU A 329 8.32 -2.12 -10.25
CA LEU A 329 9.77 -2.00 -10.11
C LEU A 329 10.46 -1.82 -11.46
N TYR A 330 11.68 -1.28 -11.45
CA TYR A 330 12.50 -1.12 -12.66
C TYR A 330 14.01 -1.11 -12.38
N PRO A 331 14.83 -1.85 -13.17
CA PRO A 331 14.41 -2.83 -14.18
C PRO A 331 13.71 -4.05 -13.56
N PRO A 332 12.93 -4.83 -14.33
CA PRO A 332 12.38 -6.10 -13.85
C PRO A 332 13.47 -7.11 -13.54
N TYR A 333 13.16 -8.06 -12.66
CA TYR A 333 13.97 -9.26 -12.49
C TYR A 333 14.01 -10.03 -13.81
N PRO A 334 15.19 -10.49 -14.26
CA PRO A 334 15.32 -11.20 -15.53
C PRO A 334 14.47 -12.47 -15.61
N ASP A 335 14.10 -12.84 -16.83
CA ASP A 335 13.32 -14.07 -17.11
C ASP A 335 13.98 -15.30 -16.45
N GLY A 336 13.17 -16.08 -15.73
CA GLY A 336 13.59 -17.27 -15.00
C GLY A 336 14.14 -17.02 -13.58
N TYR A 337 14.24 -15.77 -13.11
CA TYR A 337 14.62 -15.48 -11.72
C TYR A 337 13.51 -15.83 -10.74
N PHE A 338 12.26 -15.80 -11.19
CA PHE A 338 11.13 -16.38 -10.47
C PHE A 338 10.72 -17.68 -11.16
N VAL A 339 10.53 -18.76 -10.41
CA VAL A 339 10.03 -20.04 -10.95
C VAL A 339 8.57 -19.93 -11.35
N ASN A 340 7.77 -19.19 -10.57
CA ASN A 340 6.35 -18.99 -10.86
C ASN A 340 6.19 -18.25 -12.20
N GLN A 341 5.49 -18.89 -13.13
CA GLN A 341 5.32 -18.38 -14.49
C GLN A 341 4.51 -17.10 -14.56
N ILE A 342 3.71 -16.75 -13.54
CA ILE A 342 2.97 -15.47 -13.53
C ILE A 342 3.92 -14.26 -13.42
N MET A 343 5.08 -14.45 -12.79
CA MET A 343 6.15 -13.45 -12.66
C MET A 343 7.02 -13.33 -13.92
N ASN A 344 6.72 -14.11 -14.96
CA ASN A 344 7.46 -14.17 -16.21
C ASN A 344 6.53 -13.97 -17.43
N PRO A 345 7.02 -13.41 -18.55
CA PRO A 345 8.35 -12.80 -18.70
C PRO A 345 8.46 -11.49 -17.90
N GLU A 346 9.60 -10.79 -18.02
CA GLU A 346 9.78 -9.43 -17.55
C GLU A 346 8.54 -8.54 -17.81
N TYR A 347 8.21 -7.65 -16.85
CA TYR A 347 7.02 -6.79 -16.86
C TYR A 347 5.68 -7.55 -16.74
N SER A 348 5.68 -8.73 -16.12
CA SER A 348 4.47 -9.50 -15.80
C SER A 348 4.16 -9.47 -14.31
N TYR A 349 2.89 -9.29 -13.98
CA TYR A 349 2.37 -9.34 -12.61
C TYR A 349 3.16 -8.43 -11.65
N GLN A 350 3.73 -8.95 -10.57
CA GLN A 350 4.52 -8.15 -9.62
C GLN A 350 5.95 -7.88 -10.11
N ASN A 351 6.45 -8.63 -11.11
CA ASN A 351 7.76 -8.42 -11.70
C ASN A 351 7.75 -7.31 -12.78
N GLY A 352 7.39 -6.10 -12.36
CA GLY A 352 7.35 -4.92 -13.23
C GLY A 352 6.05 -4.74 -14.02
N GLY A 353 4.94 -5.39 -13.64
CA GLY A 353 3.62 -4.98 -14.09
C GLY A 353 3.21 -3.61 -13.51
N ASP A 354 2.21 -2.96 -14.09
CA ASP A 354 1.70 -1.68 -13.63
C ASP A 354 0.42 -1.88 -12.80
N TRP A 355 0.49 -1.57 -11.51
CA TRP A 355 -0.56 -1.73 -10.52
C TRP A 355 -1.12 -0.38 -10.09
N THR A 356 -2.35 -0.10 -10.54
CA THR A 356 -3.05 1.15 -10.23
C THR A 356 -3.08 1.47 -8.76
N TRP A 357 -3.30 0.44 -7.94
CA TRP A 357 -3.55 0.68 -6.54
C TRP A 357 -2.31 1.18 -5.78
N PHE A 358 -1.10 0.74 -6.18
CA PHE A 358 0.13 1.32 -5.65
C PHE A 358 0.43 2.70 -6.23
N GLY A 359 0.26 2.88 -7.54
CA GLY A 359 0.43 4.17 -8.17
C GLY A 359 -0.43 5.25 -7.50
N ALA A 360 -1.70 4.95 -7.21
CA ALA A 360 -2.62 5.89 -6.56
C ALA A 360 -2.35 6.08 -5.05
N ARG A 361 -1.75 5.10 -4.36
CA ARG A 361 -1.19 5.34 -3.01
C ARG A 361 -0.07 6.38 -3.07
N MET A 362 0.83 6.31 -4.06
CA MET A 362 1.85 7.34 -4.28
C MET A 362 1.22 8.71 -4.55
N ILE A 363 0.18 8.79 -5.38
CA ILE A 363 -0.56 10.05 -5.63
C ILE A 363 -1.05 10.66 -4.32
N SER A 364 -1.65 9.85 -3.43
CA SER A 364 -2.15 10.34 -2.15
C SER A 364 -1.03 10.96 -1.29
N GLN A 365 0.17 10.36 -1.32
CA GLN A 365 1.32 10.91 -0.60
C GLN A 365 1.87 12.18 -1.26
N LEU A 366 1.87 12.27 -2.59
CA LEU A 366 2.22 13.49 -3.30
C LEU A 366 1.29 14.65 -2.91
N VAL A 367 -0.02 14.39 -2.81
CA VAL A 367 -0.98 15.41 -2.36
C VAL A 367 -0.69 15.86 -0.93
N LYS A 368 -0.53 14.91 0.00
CA LYS A 368 -0.25 15.19 1.42
C LYS A 368 1.04 15.97 1.65
N ASN A 369 2.03 15.82 0.77
CA ASN A 369 3.32 16.51 0.84
C ASN A 369 3.43 17.72 -0.10
N GLY A 370 2.31 18.21 -0.66
CA GLY A 370 2.28 19.45 -1.44
C GLY A 370 2.77 19.34 -2.90
N PHE A 371 3.06 18.13 -3.39
CA PHE A 371 3.43 17.86 -4.78
C PHE A 371 2.21 17.75 -5.70
N ILE A 372 1.33 18.76 -5.64
CA ILE A 372 -0.01 18.70 -6.25
C ILE A 372 0.03 18.56 -7.77
N LYS A 373 0.97 19.25 -8.42
CA LYS A 373 1.13 19.18 -9.88
C LYS A 373 1.52 17.78 -10.32
N ASP A 374 2.54 17.20 -9.68
CA ASP A 374 2.98 15.84 -9.97
C ASP A 374 1.86 14.83 -9.64
N ALA A 375 1.16 15.00 -8.51
CA ALA A 375 0.01 14.18 -8.15
C ALA A 375 -1.09 14.21 -9.24
N TYR A 376 -1.46 15.40 -9.71
CA TYR A 376 -2.45 15.55 -10.76
C TYR A 376 -1.99 14.89 -12.07
N GLU A 377 -0.78 15.22 -12.54
CA GLU A 377 -0.26 14.73 -13.83
C GLU A 377 -0.09 13.20 -13.83
N GLN A 378 0.41 12.62 -12.74
CA GLN A 378 0.64 11.17 -12.64
C GLN A 378 -0.63 10.36 -12.34
N LEU A 379 -1.70 10.99 -11.86
CA LEU A 379 -3.00 10.34 -11.69
C LEU A 379 -3.73 10.14 -13.03
N LEU A 380 -3.53 11.04 -14.00
CA LEU A 380 -4.30 11.05 -15.25
C LEU A 380 -4.24 9.72 -16.03
N PRO A 381 -3.08 9.08 -16.28
CA PRO A 381 -3.03 7.82 -17.02
C PRO A 381 -3.84 6.70 -16.35
N MET A 382 -3.83 6.67 -15.01
CA MET A 382 -4.56 5.68 -14.24
C MET A 382 -6.08 5.90 -14.28
N THR A 383 -6.53 7.15 -14.30
CA THR A 383 -7.95 7.44 -14.52
C THR A 383 -8.38 7.23 -15.97
N GLU A 384 -7.47 7.41 -16.93
CA GLU A 384 -7.73 7.19 -18.37
C GLU A 384 -7.98 5.74 -18.68
N ARG A 385 -7.15 4.83 -18.18
CA ARG A 385 -7.36 3.40 -18.39
C ARG A 385 -8.66 2.88 -17.76
N VAL A 386 -9.15 3.46 -16.67
CA VAL A 386 -10.47 3.09 -16.11
C VAL A 386 -11.60 3.40 -17.08
N VAL A 387 -11.56 4.58 -17.71
CA VAL A 387 -12.58 4.99 -18.68
C VAL A 387 -12.44 4.21 -19.99
N THR A 388 -11.21 4.07 -20.50
CA THR A 388 -10.93 3.40 -21.77
C THR A 388 -11.23 1.90 -21.73
N ASN A 389 -10.90 1.23 -20.63
CA ASN A 389 -11.09 -0.21 -20.50
C ASN A 389 -12.40 -0.59 -19.80
N ASP A 390 -13.21 0.39 -19.41
CA ASP A 390 -14.50 0.18 -18.74
C ASP A 390 -14.41 -0.66 -17.45
N GLY A 391 -13.37 -0.45 -16.64
CA GLY A 391 -13.13 -1.28 -15.46
C GLY A 391 -12.01 -0.81 -14.55
N PHE A 392 -12.00 -1.32 -13.33
CA PHE A 392 -10.90 -1.18 -12.38
C PHE A 392 -10.08 -2.45 -12.42
N TYR A 393 -9.17 -2.55 -13.38
CA TYR A 393 -8.33 -3.73 -13.50
C TYR A 393 -7.30 -3.82 -12.37
N GLU A 394 -7.00 -5.05 -11.99
CA GLU A 394 -6.02 -5.40 -10.97
C GLU A 394 -4.63 -4.89 -11.34
N TRP A 395 -4.17 -5.21 -12.54
CA TRP A 395 -2.90 -4.74 -13.07
C TRP A 395 -2.91 -4.60 -14.60
N TYR A 396 -1.86 -4.00 -15.14
CA TYR A 396 -1.71 -3.71 -16.55
C TYR A 396 -0.34 -4.17 -17.04
N THR A 397 -0.29 -4.69 -18.26
CA THR A 397 0.99 -4.99 -18.91
C THR A 397 1.76 -3.70 -19.20
N LYS A 398 3.03 -3.83 -19.57
CA LYS A 398 3.85 -2.72 -20.06
C LYS A 398 3.20 -1.95 -21.20
N GLU A 399 2.49 -2.63 -22.10
CA GLU A 399 1.73 -2.04 -23.22
C GLU A 399 0.39 -1.40 -22.78
N ASN A 400 0.14 -1.31 -21.48
CA ASN A 400 -1.09 -0.78 -20.87
C ASN A 400 -2.34 -1.61 -21.13
N GLU A 401 -2.19 -2.92 -21.36
CA GLU A 401 -3.32 -3.84 -21.55
C GLU A 401 -3.82 -4.36 -20.21
N PRO A 402 -5.14 -4.36 -19.96
CA PRO A 402 -5.72 -4.77 -18.68
C PRO A 402 -5.54 -6.28 -18.40
N LYS A 403 -5.28 -6.63 -17.14
CA LYS A 403 -5.11 -8.00 -16.64
C LYS A 403 -5.76 -8.19 -15.27
N GLY A 404 -6.00 -9.45 -14.91
CA GLY A 404 -6.61 -9.82 -13.64
C GLY A 404 -8.08 -9.44 -13.54
N SER A 405 -8.56 -9.28 -12.31
CA SER A 405 -9.94 -8.83 -12.01
C SER A 405 -10.28 -7.50 -12.69
N GLY A 406 -11.42 -7.39 -13.39
CA GLY A 406 -11.89 -6.14 -14.01
C GLY A 406 -12.63 -5.19 -13.06
N THR A 407 -13.00 -5.66 -11.87
CA THR A 407 -13.71 -4.93 -10.81
C THR A 407 -12.89 -4.89 -9.51
N PHE A 408 -11.57 -4.81 -9.64
CA PHE A 408 -10.64 -4.82 -8.51
C PHE A 408 -10.87 -3.59 -7.61
N ARG A 409 -11.38 -3.86 -6.40
CA ARG A 409 -11.81 -2.83 -5.45
C ARG A 409 -10.65 -2.05 -4.89
N GLY A 410 -9.47 -2.64 -4.80
CA GLY A 410 -8.30 -1.91 -4.34
C GLY A 410 -7.97 -0.72 -5.23
N SER A 411 -7.92 -0.95 -6.55
CA SER A 411 -7.79 0.12 -7.56
C SER A 411 -8.90 1.17 -7.45
N ALA A 412 -10.15 0.73 -7.26
CA ALA A 412 -11.29 1.64 -7.12
C ALA A 412 -11.19 2.53 -5.87
N GLY A 413 -10.82 1.94 -4.73
CA GLY A 413 -10.70 2.62 -3.45
C GLY A 413 -9.63 3.71 -3.46
N VAL A 414 -8.39 3.39 -3.85
CA VAL A 414 -7.31 4.36 -3.78
C VAL A 414 -7.40 5.45 -4.86
N LEU A 415 -7.97 5.15 -6.04
CA LEU A 415 -8.25 6.18 -7.04
C LEU A 415 -9.31 7.15 -6.52
N TYR A 416 -10.37 6.63 -5.90
CA TYR A 416 -11.40 7.45 -5.29
C TYR A 416 -10.81 8.39 -4.23
N THR A 417 -10.00 7.85 -3.30
CA THR A 417 -9.33 8.63 -2.25
C THR A 417 -8.39 9.69 -2.85
N ALA A 418 -7.55 9.34 -3.81
CA ALA A 418 -6.62 10.28 -4.45
C ALA A 418 -7.35 11.43 -5.18
N ILE A 419 -8.45 11.13 -5.89
CA ILE A 419 -9.29 12.14 -6.54
C ILE A 419 -9.91 13.08 -5.51
N LEU A 420 -10.45 12.55 -4.41
CA LEU A 420 -11.04 13.38 -3.35
C LEU A 420 -10.01 14.32 -2.72
N GLN A 421 -8.80 13.84 -2.44
CA GLN A 421 -7.72 14.66 -1.87
C GLN A 421 -7.32 15.82 -2.81
N LEU A 422 -7.21 15.56 -4.12
CA LEU A 422 -6.96 16.61 -5.11
C LEU A 422 -8.11 17.63 -5.16
N GLU A 423 -9.37 17.18 -5.16
CA GLU A 423 -10.53 18.06 -5.16
C GLU A 423 -10.63 18.90 -3.88
N GLU A 424 -10.30 18.32 -2.72
CA GLU A 424 -10.26 19.03 -1.45
C GLU A 424 -9.20 20.13 -1.47
N TRP A 425 -7.97 19.80 -1.90
CA TRP A 425 -6.93 20.80 -2.11
C TRP A 425 -7.41 21.91 -3.05
N ALA A 426 -7.99 21.56 -4.20
CA ALA A 426 -8.46 22.52 -5.19
C ALA A 426 -9.59 23.43 -4.65
N LYS A 427 -10.51 22.88 -3.85
CA LYS A 427 -11.55 23.67 -3.16
C LYS A 427 -10.95 24.64 -2.15
N SER A 428 -9.84 24.29 -1.51
CA SER A 428 -9.18 25.18 -0.55
C SER A 428 -8.46 26.37 -1.21
N GLN A 429 -8.05 26.25 -2.47
CA GLN A 429 -7.47 27.37 -3.24
C GLN A 429 -8.51 28.41 -3.69
N ASN A 430 -9.77 27.98 -3.81
CA ASN A 430 -10.90 28.82 -4.26
C ASN A 430 -11.68 29.48 -3.09
N LYS A 431 -11.25 29.27 -1.84
CA LYS A 431 -11.77 29.98 -0.65
C LYS A 431 -10.95 31.24 -0.39
#